data_AF-U6D4I9-F1
#
_entry.id   AF-U6D4I9-F1
#
_cell.length_a   1.000
_cell.length_b   1.000
_cell.length_c   1.000
_cell.angle_alpha   90.00
_cell.angle_beta   90.00
_cell.angle_gamma   90.00
#
_symmetry.space_group_name_H-M   'P 1'
#
loop_
_entity.id
_entity.type
_entity.pdbx_description
1 polymer ?
#
loop_
_entity_poly.entity_id
_entity_poly.type
_entity_poly.pdbx_seq_one_letter_code
_entity_poly.pdbx_strand_id
1 'polypeptide(L)'
;SLAACTNRSWILACGPTMHRACGENMYAEGFCFLLGSHLQTIWTMPASLPECPSQEMDIVFLIDGSGSIVQSDFKQMKDFVRAVMGQFEGTNTLFSLMQYSNLMKIHFTFSQCQLSVPG
;
A
#
# COMPACT_ATOMS: atom_id res chain seq x y z
N SER A 1 13.78 -4.37 27.28
CA SER A 1 14.27 -3.46 28.32
C SER A 1 13.16 -3.14 29.30
N LEU A 2 13.49 -3.01 30.59
CA LEU A 2 12.55 -2.69 31.66
C LEU A 2 13.07 -1.48 32.44
N ALA A 3 12.18 -0.54 32.75
CA ALA A 3 12.46 0.59 33.63
C ALA A 3 11.31 0.74 34.63
N ALA A 4 11.65 0.99 35.90
CA ALA A 4 10.68 1.25 36.96
C ALA A 4 11.04 2.58 37.61
N CYS A 5 10.03 3.40 37.89
CA CYS A 5 10.24 4.64 38.63
C CYS A 5 9.78 4.40 40.07
N THR A 6 10.62 4.73 41.03
CA THR A 6 10.40 4.42 42.45
C THR A 6 9.42 5.38 43.14
N ASN A 7 9.12 6.51 42.51
CA ASN A 7 8.25 7.56 43.07
C ASN A 7 6.78 7.44 42.61
N ARG A 8 6.47 6.56 41.65
CA ARG A 8 5.08 6.17 41.35
C ARG A 8 5.03 4.66 41.11
N SER A 9 3.88 4.03 41.23
CA SER A 9 3.75 2.58 41.02
C SER A 9 3.58 2.23 39.53
N TRP A 10 4.54 2.63 38.69
CA TRP A 10 4.53 2.45 37.23
C TRP A 10 5.80 1.76 36.74
N ILE A 11 5.62 0.87 35.77
CA ILE A 11 6.70 0.14 35.10
C ILE A 11 6.58 0.40 33.60
N LEU A 12 7.69 0.72 32.94
CA LEU A 12 7.81 0.77 31.50
C LEU A 12 8.50 -0.50 30.99
N ALA A 13 7.78 -1.30 30.21
CA ALA A 13 8.29 -2.51 29.59
C ALA A 13 8.38 -2.30 28.07
N CYS A 14 9.58 -2.45 27.50
CA CYS A 14 9.82 -2.25 26.07
C CYS A 14 10.43 -3.50 25.42
N GLY A 15 9.86 -3.94 24.30
CA GLY A 15 10.46 -4.89 23.38
C GLY A 15 11.09 -4.15 22.19
N PRO A 16 12.40 -4.29 21.92
CA PRO A 16 13.05 -3.57 20.82
C PRO A 16 12.75 -4.16 19.43
N THR A 17 12.18 -5.37 19.37
CA THR A 17 12.02 -6.11 18.12
C THR A 17 10.66 -6.79 18.10
N MET A 18 9.62 -6.02 17.80
CA MET A 18 8.32 -6.57 17.46
C MET A 18 8.29 -6.85 15.96
N HIS A 19 8.46 -8.11 15.59
CA HIS A 19 8.42 -8.54 14.19
C HIS A 19 6.99 -8.50 13.66
N ARG A 20 6.81 -7.84 12.53
CA ARG A 20 5.56 -7.79 11.78
C ARG A 20 5.81 -8.15 10.32
N ALA A 21 5.02 -9.07 9.78
CA ALA A 21 5.01 -9.35 8.36
C ALA A 21 4.13 -8.33 7.62
N CYS A 22 4.63 -7.80 6.51
CA CYS A 22 3.93 -6.90 5.60
C CYS A 22 4.22 -7.36 4.16
N GLY A 23 3.32 -8.18 3.60
CA GLY A 23 3.61 -8.93 2.38
C GLY A 23 4.74 -9.94 2.62
N GLU A 24 5.75 -9.94 1.76
CA GLU A 24 6.95 -10.79 1.91
C GLU A 24 8.02 -10.18 2.83
N ASN A 25 7.84 -8.92 3.26
CA ASN A 25 8.83 -8.21 4.05
C ASN A 25 8.55 -8.34 5.56
N MET A 26 9.62 -8.46 6.35
CA MET A 26 9.56 -8.40 7.82
C MET A 26 10.01 -7.03 8.31
N TYR A 27 9.14 -6.33 9.03
CA TYR A 27 9.42 -5.07 9.69
C TYR A 27 9.65 -5.34 11.18
N ALA A 28 10.64 -4.66 11.76
CA ALA A 28 10.98 -4.80 13.17
C ALA A 28 10.96 -3.43 13.83
N GLU A 29 9.93 -3.19 14.64
CA GLU A 29 9.75 -1.92 15.35
C GLU A 29 9.77 -2.14 16.86
N GLY A 30 10.17 -1.10 17.61
CA GLY A 30 10.11 -1.11 19.05
C GLY A 30 8.69 -0.89 19.56
N PHE A 31 8.29 -1.59 20.62
CA PHE A 31 7.01 -1.37 21.29
C PHE A 31 7.19 -1.34 22.80
N CYS A 32 6.50 -0.41 23.47
CA CYS A 32 6.51 -0.28 24.91
C CYS A 32 5.10 -0.24 25.53
N PHE A 33 5.00 -0.74 26.75
CA PHE A 33 3.82 -0.70 27.59
C PHE A 33 4.15 0.02 28.89
N LEU A 34 3.30 0.97 29.27
CA LEU A 34 3.30 1.55 30.59
C LEU A 34 2.27 0.82 31.45
N LEU A 35 2.75 0.13 32.47
CA LEU A 35 1.97 -0.71 33.36
C LEU A 35 1.78 -0.02 34.71
N GLY A 36 0.55 -0.05 35.22
CA GLY A 36 0.22 0.42 36.57
C GLY A 36 0.58 -0.58 37.67
N SER A 37 0.17 -0.26 38.90
CA SER A 37 0.44 -1.08 40.09
C SER A 37 -0.13 -2.50 40.03
N HIS A 38 -1.20 -2.73 39.27
CA HIS A 38 -1.83 -4.03 39.08
C HIS A 38 -1.52 -4.63 37.69
N LEU A 39 -0.44 -4.17 37.04
CA LEU A 39 -0.03 -4.61 35.71
C LEU A 39 -1.07 -4.34 34.60
N GLN A 40 -2.01 -3.43 34.85
CA GLN A 40 -2.92 -2.93 33.82
C GLN A 40 -2.18 -1.98 32.88
N THR A 41 -2.42 -2.11 31.58
CA THR A 41 -1.86 -1.21 30.57
C THR A 41 -2.50 0.16 30.68
N ILE A 42 -1.71 1.17 31.06
CA ILE A 42 -2.12 2.58 31.12
C ILE A 42 -1.93 3.22 29.75
N TRP A 43 -0.82 2.92 29.09
CA TRP A 43 -0.46 3.52 27.81
C TRP A 43 0.50 2.64 27.00
N THR A 44 0.52 2.83 25.68
CA THR A 44 1.40 2.12 24.75
C THR A 44 2.19 3.09 23.88
N MET A 45 3.41 2.69 23.53
CA MET A 45 4.25 3.43 22.58
C MET A 45 4.74 2.51 21.47
N PRO A 46 4.52 2.87 20.20
CA PRO A 46 3.61 3.92 19.74
C PRO A 46 2.14 3.63 20.11
N ALA A 47 1.27 4.65 20.04
CA ALA A 47 -0.16 4.52 20.40
C ALA A 47 -0.93 3.58 19.46
N SER A 48 -0.49 3.49 18.21
CA SER A 48 -0.91 2.52 17.22
C SER A 48 0.31 1.88 16.57
N LEU A 49 0.18 0.65 16.09
CA LEU A 49 1.22 0.04 15.27
C LEU A 49 1.30 0.80 13.93
N PRO A 50 2.51 1.16 13.44
CA PRO A 50 2.66 1.77 12.13
C PRO A 50 1.97 0.91 11.08
N GLU A 51 1.17 1.47 10.18
CA GLU A 51 0.59 0.69 9.09
C GLU A 51 1.72 0.09 8.22
N CYS A 52 1.46 -1.05 7.57
CA CYS A 52 2.42 -1.55 6.60
C CYS A 52 2.58 -0.48 5.52
N PRO A 53 3.81 -0.17 5.07
CA PRO A 53 3.97 0.77 3.97
C PRO A 53 3.08 0.33 2.81
N SER A 54 2.18 1.21 2.37
CA SER A 54 1.46 0.97 1.13
C SER A 54 2.51 0.94 0.02
N GLN A 55 2.66 -0.19 -0.65
CA GLN A 55 3.59 -0.28 -1.76
C GLN A 55 3.08 0.65 -2.87
N GLU A 56 3.80 1.74 -3.10
CA GLU A 56 3.51 2.66 -4.20
C GLU A 56 3.96 2.01 -5.50
N MET A 57 3.07 1.89 -6.47
CA MET A 57 3.36 1.24 -7.75
C MET A 57 2.85 2.07 -8.92
N ASP A 58 3.72 2.28 -9.91
CA ASP A 58 3.37 2.94 -11.16
C ASP A 58 3.32 1.89 -12.28
N ILE A 59 2.14 1.68 -12.87
CA ILE A 59 1.92 0.71 -13.95
C ILE A 59 1.59 1.44 -15.25
N VAL A 60 2.38 1.21 -16.29
CA VAL A 60 2.12 1.71 -17.65
C VAL A 60 1.66 0.57 -18.55
N PHE A 61 0.47 0.71 -19.13
CA PHE A 61 0.02 -0.15 -20.21
C PHE A 61 0.44 0.43 -21.56
N LEU A 62 1.13 -0.38 -22.37
CA LEU A 62 1.42 -0.09 -23.76
C LEU A 62 0.67 -1.10 -24.63
N ILE A 63 -0.39 -0.65 -25.31
CA ILE A 63 -1.27 -1.52 -26.11
C ILE A 63 -1.03 -1.34 -27.62
N ASP A 64 -1.13 -2.44 -28.36
CA ASP A 64 -1.03 -2.44 -29.82
C ASP A 64 -2.33 -1.90 -30.45
N GLY A 65 -2.22 -0.90 -31.30
CA GLY A 65 -3.32 -0.33 -32.09
C GLY A 65 -3.05 -0.35 -33.59
N SER A 66 -2.24 -1.29 -34.05
CA SER A 66 -1.94 -1.51 -35.47
C SER A 66 -3.15 -2.05 -36.23
N GLY A 67 -3.12 -1.88 -37.56
CA GLY A 67 -4.19 -2.35 -38.45
C GLY A 67 -4.37 -3.87 -38.52
N SER A 68 -3.40 -4.65 -38.00
CA SER A 68 -3.51 -6.10 -37.89
C SER A 68 -4.40 -6.56 -36.72
N ILE A 69 -4.69 -5.67 -35.76
CA ILE A 69 -5.54 -5.99 -34.62
C ILE A 69 -7.01 -5.83 -35.00
N VAL A 70 -7.77 -6.92 -34.95
CA VAL A 70 -9.21 -6.89 -35.19
C VAL A 70 -9.96 -6.31 -34.00
N GLN A 71 -11.19 -5.85 -34.23
CA GLN A 71 -11.98 -5.14 -33.22
C GLN A 71 -12.26 -5.97 -31.96
N SER A 72 -12.47 -7.29 -32.10
CA SER A 72 -12.64 -8.21 -30.97
C SER A 72 -11.42 -8.25 -30.06
N ASP A 73 -10.24 -8.32 -30.65
CA ASP A 73 -8.97 -8.45 -29.93
C ASP A 73 -8.61 -7.13 -29.27
N PHE A 74 -8.88 -6.01 -29.96
CA PHE A 74 -8.74 -4.67 -29.36
C PHE A 74 -9.69 -4.49 -28.17
N LYS A 75 -10.92 -5.01 -28.25
CA LYS A 75 -11.84 -5.03 -27.11
C LYS A 75 -11.28 -5.89 -25.97
N GLN A 76 -10.74 -7.07 -26.26
CA GLN A 76 -10.16 -7.96 -25.26
C GLN A 76 -8.95 -7.32 -24.55
N MET A 77 -8.07 -6.61 -25.28
CA MET A 77 -6.96 -5.85 -24.68
C MET A 77 -7.46 -4.77 -23.71
N LYS A 78 -8.49 -4.00 -24.08
CA LYS A 78 -9.08 -3.00 -23.18
C LYS A 78 -9.74 -3.65 -21.95
N ASP A 79 -10.40 -4.79 -22.13
CA ASP A 79 -11.03 -5.53 -21.05
C ASP A 79 -9.96 -6.09 -20.08
N PHE A 80 -8.81 -6.55 -20.60
CA PHE A 80 -7.66 -6.93 -19.79
C PHE A 80 -7.11 -5.75 -18.97
N VAL A 81 -6.88 -4.58 -19.61
CA VAL A 81 -6.42 -3.37 -18.90
C VAL A 81 -7.37 -3.02 -17.76
N ARG A 82 -8.70 -3.03 -18.01
CA ARG A 82 -9.71 -2.76 -16.97
C ARG A 82 -9.66 -3.80 -15.85
N ALA A 83 -9.54 -5.09 -16.20
CA ALA A 83 -9.50 -6.16 -15.21
C ALA A 83 -8.27 -6.07 -14.30
N VAL A 84 -7.10 -5.72 -14.86
CA VAL A 84 -5.89 -5.51 -14.06
C VAL A 84 -6.04 -4.28 -13.16
N MET A 85 -6.48 -3.14 -13.70
CA MET A 85 -6.73 -1.93 -12.89
C MET A 85 -7.68 -2.21 -11.71
N GLY A 86 -8.73 -3.00 -11.94
CA GLY A 86 -9.68 -3.42 -10.91
C GLY A 86 -9.06 -4.23 -9.76
N GLN A 87 -7.98 -4.99 -10.00
CA GLN A 87 -7.29 -5.73 -8.93
C GLN A 87 -6.51 -4.83 -7.97
N PHE A 88 -6.20 -3.60 -8.39
CA PHE A 88 -5.44 -2.63 -7.60
C PHE A 88 -6.33 -1.53 -7.00
N GLU A 89 -7.66 -1.66 -7.09
CA GLU A 89 -8.58 -0.73 -6.42
C GLU A 89 -8.31 -0.67 -4.91
N GLY A 90 -8.22 0.56 -4.37
CA GLY A 90 -7.90 0.79 -2.95
C GLY A 90 -6.42 0.67 -2.57
N THR A 91 -5.53 0.40 -3.53
CA THR A 91 -4.07 0.45 -3.32
C THR A 91 -3.50 1.80 -3.78
N ASN A 92 -2.25 2.11 -3.39
CA ASN A 92 -1.54 3.29 -3.88
C ASN A 92 -0.87 3.01 -5.25
N THR A 93 -1.66 2.52 -6.21
CA THR A 93 -1.19 2.18 -7.56
C THR A 93 -1.68 3.21 -8.57
N LEU A 94 -0.77 3.80 -9.34
CA LEU A 94 -1.07 4.74 -10.42
C LEU A 94 -1.00 4.06 -11.79
N PHE A 95 -1.86 4.49 -12.71
CA PHE A 95 -1.93 3.92 -14.05
C PHE A 95 -1.72 4.95 -15.16
N SER A 96 -1.04 4.51 -16.23
CA SER A 96 -0.92 5.24 -17.49
C SER A 96 -1.22 4.30 -18.65
N LEU A 97 -1.81 4.81 -19.72
CA LEU A 97 -2.14 4.03 -20.90
C LEU A 97 -1.66 4.74 -22.17
N MET A 98 -0.82 4.04 -22.92
CA MET A 98 -0.35 4.42 -24.23
C MET A 98 -0.73 3.36 -25.27
N GLN A 99 -1.09 3.83 -26.45
CA GLN A 99 -1.32 2.99 -27.61
C GLN A 99 -0.24 3.27 -28.66
N TYR A 100 0.34 2.21 -29.24
CA TYR A 100 1.30 2.34 -30.34
C TYR A 100 0.76 1.75 -31.64
N SER A 101 1.19 2.32 -32.75
CA SER A 101 1.12 1.74 -34.10
C SER A 101 2.21 2.40 -34.96
N ASN A 102 1.84 3.07 -36.05
CA ASN A 102 2.72 3.99 -36.76
C ASN A 102 2.96 5.29 -35.98
N LEU A 103 2.02 5.65 -35.09
CA LEU A 103 2.10 6.80 -34.19
C LEU A 103 1.83 6.35 -32.76
N MET A 104 2.39 7.08 -31.81
CA MET A 104 2.08 6.90 -30.38
C MET A 104 0.91 7.80 -29.98
N LYS A 105 0.02 7.29 -29.13
CA LYS A 105 -1.05 8.08 -28.51
C LYS A 105 -1.09 7.78 -27.02
N ILE A 106 -0.90 8.81 -26.20
CA ILE A 106 -1.15 8.75 -24.76
C ILE A 106 -2.65 8.95 -24.56
N HIS A 107 -3.33 7.97 -23.97
CA HIS A 107 -4.76 8.07 -23.64
C HIS A 107 -4.96 8.73 -22.28
N PHE A 108 -4.11 8.40 -21.30
CA PHE A 108 -4.01 9.11 -20.03
C PHE A 108 -2.63 8.91 -19.38
N THR A 109 -2.17 9.93 -18.66
CA THR A 109 -0.99 9.88 -17.78
C THR A 109 -1.37 9.52 -16.35
N PHE A 110 -0.39 9.23 -15.48
CA PHE A 110 -0.61 8.96 -14.06
C PHE A 110 -1.43 10.04 -13.34
N SER A 111 -1.17 11.31 -13.66
CA SER A 111 -1.90 12.45 -13.09
C SER A 111 -3.35 12.57 -13.55
N GLN A 112 -3.70 11.96 -14.69
CA GLN A 112 -5.04 12.02 -15.28
C GLN A 112 -5.90 10.82 -14.88
N CYS A 113 -5.29 9.70 -14.49
CA CYS A 113 -5.98 8.51 -13.99
C CYS A 113 -5.97 8.50 -12.47
N GLN A 114 -6.92 9.23 -11.88
CA GLN A 114 -7.29 9.05 -10.47
C GLN A 114 -8.53 8.18 -10.45
N LEU A 115 -8.42 6.94 -9.95
CA LEU A 115 -9.60 6.12 -9.64
C LEU A 115 -10.37 6.87 -8.55
N SER A 116 -11.37 7.65 -8.94
CA SER A 116 -12.25 8.33 -7.99
C SER A 116 -13.04 7.28 -7.24
N VAL A 117 -12.67 7.06 -5.97
CA VAL A 117 -13.47 6.30 -5.01
C VAL A 117 -14.81 7.02 -4.88
N PRO A 118 -15.95 6.42 -5.26
CA PRO A 118 -17.25 6.97 -4.90
C PRO A 118 -17.39 6.82 -3.39
N GLY A 119 -17.61 7.93 -2.69
CA GLY A 119 -17.96 7.94 -1.26
C GLY A 119 -19.37 7.44 -1.00
#